data_AF-A0A950A737-F1
#
_entry.id   AF-A0A950A737-F1
#
_cell.length_a   1.000
_cell.length_b   1.000
_cell.length_c   1.000
_cell.angle_alpha   90.00
_cell.angle_beta   90.00
_cell.angle_gamma   90.00
#
_symmetry.space_group_name_H-M   'P 1'
#
loop_
_entity.id
_entity.type
_entity.pdbx_description
1 polymer ?
#
loop_
_entity_poly.entity_id
_entity_poly.type
_entity_poly.pdbx_seq_one_letter_code
_entity_poly.pdbx_strand_id
1 'polypeptide(L)'
;MPGPGRNDPCPCGSGRKTKRCCGQQRGPSEDHLAHAHLAALAHDAAHDLVGLSEQALEILWEGLFDLPTVDLSLHVKLPELITPELQRLREAVAEDDPDRGWDELRAVTDQVDSPQQRARLADAILHLRAQHRLTRTQAAYAIYHLNTPSQHLLAASVTHTVAVAVGASPTPGGLRIAA
;
A
#
# COMPACT_ATOMS: atom_id res chain seq x y z
N MET A 1 -25.89 -32.52 -0.42
CA MET A 1 -25.79 -32.65 1.05
C MET A 1 -24.79 -31.61 1.54
N PRO A 2 -25.05 -30.87 2.63
CA PRO A 2 -24.05 -30.00 3.21
C PRO A 2 -22.89 -30.85 3.76
N GLY A 3 -21.65 -30.37 3.61
CA GLY A 3 -20.48 -31.03 4.18
C GLY A 3 -20.50 -31.07 5.72
N PRO A 4 -19.63 -31.86 6.35
CA PRO A 4 -19.55 -31.96 7.81
C PRO A 4 -19.28 -30.60 8.45
N GLY A 5 -19.97 -30.32 9.56
CA GLY A 5 -19.88 -29.06 10.28
C GLY A 5 -18.52 -28.80 10.91
N ARG A 6 -18.22 -27.53 11.23
CA ARG A 6 -16.93 -27.08 11.81
C ARG A 6 -16.53 -27.85 13.08
N ASN A 7 -17.49 -28.28 13.87
CA ASN A 7 -17.27 -28.98 15.14
C ASN A 7 -17.36 -30.51 15.02
N ASP A 8 -17.76 -31.04 13.87
CA ASP A 8 -17.92 -32.47 13.63
C ASP A 8 -16.56 -33.16 13.51
N PRO A 9 -16.49 -34.50 13.69
CA PRO A 9 -15.31 -35.29 13.36
C PRO A 9 -14.87 -35.02 11.92
N CYS A 10 -13.58 -34.76 11.74
CA CYS A 10 -13.04 -34.41 10.44
C CYS A 10 -13.14 -35.61 9.49
N PRO A 11 -13.64 -35.43 8.25
CA PRO A 11 -13.88 -36.53 7.31
C PRO A 11 -12.61 -37.23 6.83
N CYS A 12 -11.42 -36.69 7.11
CA CYS A 12 -10.14 -37.33 6.80
C CYS A 12 -9.76 -38.49 7.74
N GLY A 13 -10.60 -38.83 8.71
CA GLY A 13 -10.36 -39.96 9.62
C GLY A 13 -9.40 -39.68 10.78
N SER A 14 -8.98 -38.42 10.98
CA SER A 14 -8.03 -38.05 12.04
C SER A 14 -8.57 -38.10 13.47
N GLY A 15 -9.89 -38.27 13.64
CA GLY A 15 -10.57 -38.18 14.94
C GLY A 15 -10.63 -36.76 15.54
N ARG A 16 -10.00 -35.76 14.90
CA ARG A 16 -10.05 -34.35 15.33
C ARG A 16 -11.29 -33.66 14.79
N LYS A 17 -11.70 -32.55 15.42
CA LYS A 17 -12.77 -31.68 14.86
C LYS A 17 -12.33 -31.06 13.54
N THR A 18 -13.24 -30.89 12.58
CA THR A 18 -12.96 -30.31 11.24
C THR A 18 -12.18 -29.00 11.33
N LYS A 19 -12.58 -28.06 12.21
CA LYS A 19 -11.89 -26.77 12.42
C LYS A 19 -10.47 -26.85 12.97
N ARG A 20 -10.03 -28.02 13.47
CA ARG A 20 -8.69 -28.28 14.02
C ARG A 20 -7.89 -29.25 13.15
N CYS A 21 -8.34 -29.53 11.94
CA CYS A 21 -7.70 -30.50 11.06
C CYS A 21 -7.72 -30.04 9.58
N CYS A 22 -8.67 -30.51 8.78
CA CYS A 22 -8.73 -30.16 7.36
C CYS A 22 -9.44 -28.82 7.11
N GLY A 23 -10.32 -28.38 8.01
CA GLY A 23 -10.98 -27.07 7.95
C GLY A 23 -10.13 -25.93 8.52
N GLN A 24 -8.82 -26.16 8.69
CA GLN A 24 -7.87 -25.16 9.12
C GLN A 24 -7.09 -24.71 7.88
N GLN A 25 -6.97 -23.40 7.68
CA GLN A 25 -6.20 -22.87 6.57
C GLN A 25 -4.74 -23.28 6.77
N ARG A 26 -4.19 -24.07 5.84
CA ARG A 26 -2.80 -24.53 5.83
C ARG A 26 -2.04 -23.71 4.80
N GLY A 27 -0.81 -23.34 5.13
CA GLY A 27 0.02 -22.49 4.29
C GLY A 27 0.24 -21.10 4.89
N PRO A 28 1.08 -20.27 4.25
CA PRO A 28 1.32 -18.88 4.66
C PRO A 28 0.01 -18.08 4.65
N SER A 29 -0.07 -17.08 5.55
CA SER A 29 -1.15 -16.09 5.53
C SER A 29 -1.07 -15.24 4.27
N GLU A 30 -2.16 -14.51 3.97
CA GLU A 30 -2.15 -13.52 2.90
C GLU A 30 -1.06 -12.45 3.12
N ASP A 31 -0.80 -12.05 4.37
CA ASP A 31 0.30 -11.14 4.73
C ASP A 31 1.65 -11.71 4.31
N HIS A 32 1.91 -12.97 4.65
CA HIS A 32 3.17 -13.64 4.31
C HIS A 32 3.33 -13.81 2.81
N LEU A 33 2.25 -14.12 2.09
CA LEU A 33 2.27 -14.19 0.62
C LEU A 33 2.51 -12.83 -0.03
N ALA A 34 1.84 -11.78 0.44
CA ALA A 34 2.02 -10.43 -0.06
C ALA A 34 3.45 -9.90 0.21
N HIS A 35 3.97 -10.17 1.41
CA HIS A 35 5.35 -9.83 1.75
C HIS A 35 6.35 -10.58 0.86
N ALA A 36 6.17 -11.89 0.66
CA ALA A 36 7.05 -12.68 -0.20
C ALA A 36 6.99 -12.22 -1.67
N HIS A 37 5.81 -11.86 -2.16
CA HIS A 37 5.62 -11.28 -3.50
C HIS A 37 6.38 -9.95 -3.64
N LEU A 38 6.17 -9.02 -2.71
CA LEU A 38 6.88 -7.74 -2.71
C LEU A 38 8.40 -7.91 -2.64
N ALA A 39 8.89 -8.84 -1.82
CA ALA A 39 10.31 -9.15 -1.70
C ALA A 39 10.89 -9.68 -3.01
N ALA A 40 10.16 -10.53 -3.74
CA ALA A 40 10.56 -11.02 -5.06
C ALA A 40 10.64 -9.86 -6.08
N LEU A 41 9.61 -9.01 -6.12
CA LEU A 41 9.61 -7.83 -7.00
C LEU A 41 10.76 -6.86 -6.68
N ALA A 42 11.05 -6.63 -5.41
CA ALA A 42 12.12 -5.75 -4.98
C ALA A 42 13.51 -6.32 -5.31
N HIS A 43 13.66 -7.65 -5.24
CA HIS A 43 14.89 -8.32 -5.67
C HIS A 43 15.14 -8.09 -7.17
N ASP A 44 14.11 -8.30 -8.01
CA ASP A 44 14.21 -8.07 -9.45
C ASP A 44 14.46 -6.60 -9.77
N ALA A 45 13.80 -5.69 -9.06
CA ALA A 45 13.96 -4.24 -9.20
C ALA A 45 15.37 -3.74 -8.81
N ALA A 46 16.03 -4.38 -7.85
CA ALA A 46 17.36 -3.96 -7.38
C ALA A 46 18.39 -3.95 -8.52
N HIS A 47 18.26 -4.84 -9.51
CA HIS A 47 19.12 -4.86 -10.68
C HIS A 47 19.06 -3.57 -11.51
N ASP A 48 17.90 -2.91 -11.53
CA ASP A 48 17.68 -1.68 -12.29
C ASP A 48 18.27 -0.43 -11.60
N LEU A 49 18.71 -0.59 -10.35
CA LEU A 49 19.31 0.48 -9.53
C LEU A 49 20.83 0.38 -9.44
N VAL A 50 21.42 -0.73 -9.90
CA VAL A 50 22.87 -0.95 -9.86
C VAL A 50 23.59 0.11 -10.69
N GLY A 51 24.59 0.76 -10.08
CA GLY A 51 25.44 1.74 -10.76
C GLY A 51 24.85 3.14 -10.86
N LEU A 52 23.66 3.38 -10.30
CA LEU A 52 23.14 4.74 -10.13
C LEU A 52 24.01 5.52 -9.15
N SER A 53 24.21 6.81 -9.44
CA SER A 53 24.87 7.73 -8.51
C SER A 53 23.95 8.06 -7.34
N GLU A 54 24.53 8.51 -6.24
CA GLU A 54 23.78 9.02 -5.07
C GLU A 54 22.80 10.13 -5.48
N GLN A 55 23.25 11.07 -6.31
CA GLN A 55 22.38 12.14 -6.82
C GLN A 55 21.22 11.61 -7.67
N ALA A 56 21.42 10.55 -8.45
CA ALA A 56 20.33 9.94 -9.19
C ALA A 56 19.31 9.26 -8.25
N LEU A 57 19.79 8.65 -7.16
CA LEU A 57 18.92 8.07 -6.13
C LEU A 57 18.15 9.14 -5.36
N GLU A 58 18.75 10.30 -5.10
CA GLU A 58 18.09 11.46 -4.47
C GLU A 58 16.95 11.99 -5.32
N ILE A 59 17.16 12.17 -6.64
CA ILE A 59 16.09 12.55 -7.57
C ILE A 59 14.94 11.53 -7.57
N LEU A 60 15.28 10.23 -7.51
CA LEU A 60 14.27 9.18 -7.45
C LEU A 60 13.49 9.20 -6.13
N TRP A 61 14.16 9.56 -5.02
CA TRP A 61 13.54 9.73 -3.71
C TRP A 61 12.58 10.91 -3.67
N GLU A 62 12.99 12.08 -4.18
CA GLU A 62 12.11 13.24 -4.32
C GLU A 62 10.87 12.91 -5.17
N GLY A 63 11.07 12.18 -6.27
CA GLY A 63 9.98 11.74 -7.12
C GLY A 63 8.98 10.78 -6.47
N LEU A 64 9.29 10.17 -5.31
CA LEU A 64 8.32 9.31 -4.60
C LEU A 64 7.14 10.10 -4.03
N PHE A 65 7.36 11.36 -3.62
CA PHE A 65 6.32 12.18 -2.99
C PHE A 65 5.22 12.56 -3.99
N ASP A 66 5.59 12.78 -5.25
CA ASP A 66 4.66 13.12 -6.32
C ASP A 66 4.07 11.90 -7.04
N LEU A 67 4.63 10.71 -6.82
CA LEU A 67 4.20 9.47 -7.49
C LEU A 67 2.69 9.23 -7.40
N PRO A 68 2.02 9.41 -6.23
CA PRO A 68 0.58 9.19 -6.11
C PRO A 68 -0.28 10.10 -6.98
N THR A 69 0.24 11.25 -7.42
CA THR A 69 -0.47 12.17 -8.33
C THR A 69 -0.58 11.61 -9.74
N VAL A 70 0.24 10.61 -10.09
CA VAL A 70 0.24 9.98 -11.41
C VAL A 70 -1.05 9.21 -11.63
N ASP A 71 -1.50 8.39 -10.69
CA ASP A 71 -2.68 7.54 -10.90
C ASP A 71 -3.42 7.16 -9.62
N LEU A 72 -4.75 7.03 -9.71
CA LEU A 72 -5.61 6.59 -8.60
C LEU A 72 -5.24 5.19 -8.09
N SER A 73 -4.60 4.34 -8.89
CA SER A 73 -4.10 3.03 -8.44
C SER A 73 -3.06 3.12 -7.34
N LEU A 74 -2.39 4.27 -7.21
CA LEU A 74 -1.40 4.55 -6.16
C LEU A 74 -2.02 5.13 -4.88
N HIS A 75 -3.33 5.33 -4.85
CA HIS A 75 -4.02 5.73 -3.63
C HIS A 75 -4.20 4.53 -2.70
N VAL A 76 -4.05 4.77 -1.39
CA VAL A 76 -4.25 3.74 -0.38
C VAL A 76 -5.73 3.51 -0.10
N LYS A 77 -6.08 2.33 0.41
CA LYS A 77 -7.40 2.14 1.02
C LYS A 77 -7.35 2.75 2.42
N LEU A 78 -8.07 3.87 2.63
CA LEU A 78 -8.21 4.46 3.96
C LEU A 78 -8.98 3.51 4.91
N PRO A 79 -8.76 3.63 6.23
CA PRO A 79 -9.55 2.91 7.22
C PRO A 79 -11.06 3.08 7.01
N GLU A 80 -11.83 2.00 7.17
CA GLU A 80 -13.29 2.02 6.94
C GLU A 80 -14.03 2.87 7.98
N LEU A 81 -13.48 2.98 9.18
CA LEU A 81 -13.99 3.84 10.24
C LEU A 81 -13.19 5.13 10.27
N ILE A 82 -13.89 6.26 10.38
CA ILE A 82 -13.24 7.57 10.57
C ILE A 82 -12.72 7.64 12.01
N THR A 83 -11.43 7.37 12.17
CA THR A 83 -10.72 7.52 13.44
C THR A 83 -10.45 9.00 13.74
N PRO A 84 -10.25 9.40 15.01
CA PRO A 84 -9.88 10.77 15.35
C PRO A 84 -8.62 11.27 14.65
N GLU A 85 -7.66 10.37 14.40
CA GLU A 85 -6.43 10.67 13.65
C GLU A 85 -6.75 10.96 12.18
N LEU A 86 -7.59 10.13 11.55
CA LEU A 86 -8.00 10.35 10.17
C LEU A 86 -8.83 11.64 10.02
N GLN A 87 -9.70 11.94 10.98
CA GLN A 87 -10.49 13.18 10.96
C GLN A 87 -9.59 14.42 11.08
N ARG A 88 -8.65 14.42 12.03
CA ARG A 88 -7.71 15.54 12.20
C ARG A 88 -6.79 15.70 10.99
N LEU A 89 -6.33 14.61 10.37
CA LEU A 89 -5.57 14.66 9.13
C LEU A 89 -6.39 15.29 7.99
N ARG A 90 -7.67 14.91 7.86
CA ARG A 90 -8.58 15.51 6.86
C ARG A 90 -8.73 17.01 7.06
N GLU A 91 -8.87 17.46 8.30
CA GLU A 91 -8.95 18.89 8.64
C GLU A 91 -7.66 19.62 8.29
N ALA A 92 -6.50 19.10 8.70
CA ALA A 92 -5.20 19.70 8.39
C ALA A 92 -4.97 19.83 6.87
N VAL A 93 -5.31 18.79 6.09
CA VAL A 93 -5.20 18.81 4.64
C VAL A 93 -6.21 19.77 3.99
N ALA A 94 -7.43 19.87 4.52
CA ALA A 94 -8.43 20.81 4.01
C ALA A 94 -8.07 22.27 4.30
N GLU A 95 -7.36 22.52 5.40
CA GLU A 95 -6.89 23.85 5.82
C GLU A 95 -5.51 24.23 5.21
N ASP A 96 -4.87 23.31 4.47
CA ASP A 96 -3.50 23.46 3.94
C ASP A 96 -2.47 23.80 5.03
N ASP A 97 -2.65 23.20 6.22
CA ASP A 97 -1.77 23.37 7.38
C ASP A 97 -0.91 22.11 7.60
N PRO A 98 0.31 22.07 7.03
CA PRO A 98 1.18 20.90 7.13
C PRO A 98 1.71 20.69 8.57
N ASP A 99 1.90 21.76 9.34
CA ASP A 99 2.48 21.68 10.68
C ASP A 99 1.53 20.99 11.66
N ARG A 100 0.22 21.14 11.45
CA ARG A 100 -0.84 20.52 12.26
C ARG A 100 -1.08 19.04 11.96
N GLY A 101 -0.60 18.53 10.82
CA GLY A 101 -0.98 17.20 10.30
C GLY A 101 0.07 16.09 10.41
N TRP A 102 1.30 16.37 10.84
CA TRP A 102 2.40 15.40 10.77
C TRP A 102 2.21 14.16 11.65
N ASP A 103 1.79 14.33 12.90
CA ASP A 103 1.60 13.22 13.82
C ASP A 103 0.41 12.34 13.40
N GLU A 104 -0.67 12.98 12.93
CA GLU A 104 -1.84 12.33 12.38
C GLU A 104 -1.53 11.58 11.09
N LEU A 105 -0.73 12.16 10.19
CA LEU A 105 -0.28 11.50 8.96
C LEU A 105 0.47 10.22 9.30
N ARG A 106 1.41 10.27 10.26
CA ARG A 106 2.13 9.08 10.72
C ARG A 106 1.16 8.03 11.29
N ALA A 107 0.26 8.43 12.18
CA ALA A 107 -0.69 7.51 12.81
C ALA A 107 -1.67 6.86 11.81
N VAL A 108 -2.10 7.58 10.78
CA VAL A 108 -2.93 7.03 9.70
C VAL A 108 -2.10 6.14 8.78
N THR A 109 -0.85 6.52 8.49
CA THR A 109 0.07 5.71 7.69
C THR A 109 0.32 4.36 8.36
N ASP A 110 0.55 4.32 9.67
CA ASP A 110 0.72 3.09 10.44
C ASP A 110 -0.52 2.18 10.41
N GLN A 111 -1.73 2.75 10.32
CA GLN A 111 -2.97 1.98 10.22
C GLN A 111 -3.15 1.31 8.85
N VAL A 112 -2.62 1.91 7.78
CA VAL A 112 -2.73 1.38 6.41
C VAL A 112 -1.52 0.56 5.98
N ASP A 113 -0.39 0.70 6.70
CA ASP A 113 0.86 0.03 6.41
C ASP A 113 0.75 -1.48 6.70
N SER A 114 0.46 -2.23 5.64
CA SER A 114 0.35 -3.69 5.67
C SER A 114 1.07 -4.31 4.48
N PRO A 115 1.52 -5.58 4.58
CA PRO A 115 2.12 -6.28 3.45
C PRO A 115 1.24 -6.29 2.20
N GLN A 116 -0.07 -6.44 2.34
CA GLN A 116 -1.01 -6.41 1.21
C GLN A 116 -1.10 -5.02 0.59
N GLN A 117 -1.17 -3.97 1.41
CA GLN A 117 -1.22 -2.60 0.88
C GLN A 117 0.06 -2.25 0.12
N ARG A 118 1.23 -2.63 0.66
CA ARG A 118 2.53 -2.45 -0.02
C ARG A 118 2.62 -3.27 -1.32
N ALA A 119 2.20 -4.53 -1.30
CA ALA A 119 2.18 -5.38 -2.50
C ALA A 119 1.25 -4.81 -3.58
N ARG A 120 0.06 -4.33 -3.20
CA ARG A 120 -0.89 -3.67 -4.11
C ARG A 120 -0.28 -2.44 -4.77
N LEU A 121 0.43 -1.60 -4.01
CA LEU A 121 1.12 -0.44 -4.57
C LEU A 121 2.23 -0.87 -5.55
N ALA A 122 2.98 -1.93 -5.23
CA ALA A 122 4.01 -2.46 -6.13
C ALA A 122 3.40 -2.98 -7.45
N ASP A 123 2.28 -3.70 -7.40
CA ASP A 123 1.56 -4.15 -8.59
C ASP A 123 1.06 -2.96 -9.43
N ALA A 124 0.54 -1.92 -8.78
CA ALA A 124 0.14 -0.67 -9.45
C ALA A 124 1.33 0.02 -10.14
N ILE A 125 2.48 0.10 -9.48
CA ILE A 125 3.72 0.66 -10.04
C ILE A 125 4.16 -0.12 -11.28
N LEU A 126 4.14 -1.46 -11.24
CA LEU A 126 4.47 -2.30 -12.38
C LEU A 126 3.50 -2.07 -13.55
N HIS A 127 2.20 -1.94 -13.26
CA HIS A 127 1.20 -1.64 -14.27
C HIS A 127 1.45 -0.29 -14.94
N LEU A 128 1.73 0.76 -14.15
CA LEU A 128 2.04 2.10 -14.68
C LEU A 128 3.34 2.12 -15.49
N ARG A 129 4.36 1.36 -15.07
CA ARG A 129 5.58 1.15 -15.86
C ARG A 129 5.27 0.49 -17.19
N ALA A 130 4.44 -0.55 -17.21
CA ALA A 130 4.05 -1.24 -18.44
C ALA A 130 3.28 -0.32 -19.41
N GLN A 131 2.59 0.69 -18.88
CA GLN A 131 1.94 1.76 -19.65
C GLN A 131 2.87 2.92 -20.01
N HIS A 132 4.17 2.83 -19.73
CA HIS A 132 5.17 3.88 -19.94
C HIS A 132 4.89 5.19 -19.18
N ARG A 133 4.08 5.13 -18.12
CA ARG A 133 3.78 6.28 -17.25
C ARG A 133 4.85 6.51 -16.20
N LEU A 134 5.62 5.47 -15.90
CA LEU A 134 6.81 5.51 -15.04
C LEU A 134 8.01 5.00 -15.81
N THR A 135 9.17 5.61 -15.59
CA THR A 135 10.44 5.07 -16.09
C THR A 135 10.80 3.76 -15.36
N ARG A 136 11.70 2.98 -15.97
CA ARG A 136 12.21 1.74 -15.37
C ARG A 136 12.83 1.97 -13.99
N THR A 137 13.63 3.03 -13.85
CA THR A 137 14.32 3.38 -12.60
C THR A 137 13.37 3.94 -11.53
N GLN A 138 12.38 4.78 -11.89
CA GLN A 138 11.35 5.23 -10.96
C GLN A 138 10.54 4.06 -10.39
N ALA A 139 10.09 3.16 -11.25
CA ALA A 139 9.34 1.98 -10.83
C ALA A 139 10.19 1.06 -9.93
N ALA A 140 11.45 0.82 -10.32
CA ALA A 140 12.37 0.00 -9.55
C ALA A 140 12.65 0.59 -8.16
N TYR A 141 12.92 1.89 -8.09
CA TYR A 141 13.19 2.58 -6.83
C TYR A 141 11.98 2.56 -5.89
N ALA A 142 10.78 2.82 -6.43
CA ALA A 142 9.54 2.76 -5.65
C ALA A 142 9.25 1.36 -5.10
N ILE A 143 9.41 0.31 -5.91
CA ILE A 143 9.23 -1.09 -5.47
C ILE A 143 10.28 -1.47 -4.41
N TYR A 144 11.55 -1.12 -4.64
CA TYR A 144 12.61 -1.34 -3.66
C TYR A 144 12.27 -0.67 -2.32
N HIS A 145 11.85 0.60 -2.37
CA HIS A 145 11.51 1.38 -1.20
C HIS A 145 10.32 0.78 -0.42
N LEU A 146 9.29 0.28 -1.11
CA LEU A 146 8.16 -0.43 -0.48
C LEU A 146 8.58 -1.69 0.28
N ASN A 147 9.69 -2.33 -0.08
CA ASN A 147 10.21 -3.50 0.62
C ASN A 147 11.11 -3.16 1.83
N THR A 148 11.42 -1.88 2.05
CA THR A 148 12.18 -1.40 3.22
C THR A 148 11.24 -0.99 4.36
N PRO A 149 11.70 -0.81 5.60
CA PRO A 149 10.87 -0.25 6.68
C PRO A 149 10.37 1.19 6.41
N SER A 150 10.87 1.87 5.38
CA SER A 150 10.51 3.23 5.08
C SER A 150 9.04 3.39 4.67
N GLN A 151 8.41 4.48 5.11
CA GLN A 151 7.00 4.78 4.88
C GLN A 151 6.76 5.95 3.92
N HIS A 152 7.80 6.59 3.35
CA HIS A 152 7.63 7.81 2.55
C HIS A 152 6.59 7.69 1.42
N LEU A 153 6.66 6.63 0.60
CA LEU A 153 5.68 6.43 -0.48
C LEU A 153 4.26 6.14 0.06
N LEU A 154 4.14 5.39 1.16
CA LEU A 154 2.85 5.15 1.81
C LEU A 154 2.26 6.44 2.37
N ALA A 155 3.07 7.24 3.07
CA ALA A 155 2.67 8.55 3.59
C ALA A 155 2.26 9.51 2.47
N ALA A 156 3.04 9.60 1.38
CA ALA A 156 2.66 10.36 0.20
C ALA A 156 1.32 9.88 -0.39
N SER A 157 1.12 8.56 -0.46
CA SER A 157 -0.12 7.96 -0.94
C SER A 157 -1.31 8.28 -0.03
N VAL A 158 -1.12 8.24 1.30
CA VAL A 158 -2.13 8.66 2.30
C VAL A 158 -2.48 10.13 2.12
N THR A 159 -1.48 11.02 2.09
CA THR A 159 -1.67 12.46 1.92
C THR A 159 -2.48 12.77 0.68
N HIS A 160 -2.11 12.19 -0.47
CA HIS A 160 -2.82 12.45 -1.72
C HIS A 160 -4.22 11.82 -1.74
N THR A 161 -4.40 10.65 -1.13
CA THR A 161 -5.72 10.02 -0.98
C THR A 161 -6.65 10.91 -0.15
N VAL A 162 -6.17 11.44 0.97
CA VAL A 162 -6.93 12.35 1.83
C VAL A 162 -7.22 13.66 1.11
N ALA A 163 -6.23 14.26 0.45
CA ALA A 163 -6.38 15.52 -0.29
C ALA A 163 -7.46 15.43 -1.37
N VAL A 164 -7.51 14.31 -2.10
CA VAL A 164 -8.57 14.05 -3.07
C VAL A 164 -9.91 13.83 -2.39
N ALA A 165 -9.94 13.08 -1.28
CA ALA A 165 -11.18 12.79 -0.55
C ALA A 165 -11.84 14.02 0.08
N VAL A 166 -11.06 15.04 0.47
CA VAL A 166 -11.57 16.31 1.01
C VAL A 166 -11.73 17.39 -0.05
N GLY A 167 -11.44 17.08 -1.33
CA GLY A 167 -11.56 18.03 -2.44
C GLY A 167 -10.45 19.09 -2.51
N ALA A 168 -9.40 19.00 -1.67
CA ALA A 168 -8.24 19.88 -1.71
C ALA A 168 -7.39 19.69 -2.98
N SER A 169 -7.35 18.46 -3.49
CA SER A 169 -6.68 18.11 -4.74
C SER A 169 -7.65 17.51 -5.76
N PRO A 170 -7.47 17.76 -7.08
CA PRO A 170 -8.17 17.00 -8.09
C PRO A 170 -7.70 15.54 -8.08
N THR A 171 -8.53 14.63 -8.56
CA THR A 171 -8.07 13.29 -8.92
C THR A 171 -7.00 13.40 -10.02
N PRO A 172 -6.14 12.39 -10.19
CA PRO A 172 -5.24 12.30 -11.35
C PRO A 172 -5.93 12.45 -12.72
N GLY A 173 -7.24 12.20 -12.80
CA GLY A 173 -8.07 12.46 -14.00
C GLY A 173 -8.63 13.88 -14.12
N GLY A 174 -8.28 14.80 -13.20
CA GLY A 174 -8.70 16.20 -13.20
C GLY A 174 -10.05 16.50 -12.54
N LEU A 175 -10.72 15.50 -11.93
CA LEU A 175 -12.02 15.69 -11.29
C LEU A 175 -11.85 16.19 -9.85
N ARG A 176 -12.61 17.21 -9.44
CA ARG A 176 -12.70 17.63 -8.03
C ARG A 176 -13.89 16.96 -7.36
N ILE A 177 -13.65 16.31 -6.23
CA ILE A 177 -14.72 15.75 -5.39
C ILE A 177 -15.31 16.89 -4.57
N ALA A 178 -16.64 17.01 -4.55
CA ALA A 178 -17.31 17.97 -3.69
C ALA A 178 -17.11 17.54 -2.22
N ALA A 179 -16.58 18.43 -1.39
CA ALA A 179 -16.36 18.22 0.04
C ALA A 179 -17.67 18.09 0.82
#